data_AF-A0A4U2ZVN2-F1
#
_entry.id   AF-A0A4U2ZVN2-F1
#
_cell.length_a   1.000
_cell.length_b   1.000
_cell.length_c   1.000
_cell.angle_alpha   90.00
_cell.angle_beta   90.00
_cell.angle_gamma   90.00
#
_symmetry.space_group_name_H-M   'P 1'
#
loop_
_entity.id
_entity.type
_entity.pdbx_description
1 polymer ?
#
loop_
_entity_poly.entity_id
_entity_poly.type
_entity_poly.pdbx_seq_one_letter_code
_entity_poly.pdbx_strand_id
1 'polypeptide(L)' 'HYAVPNMPGATPRTSTMALAKGNIEYLLAIAKDGLENAIQHKPALATGINIYKGTITYENLGITLELDYKPLKEVLI' A
#
# COMPACT_ATOMS: atom_id res chain seq x y z
N HIS A 1 27.38 -3.75 16.40
CA HIS A 1 26.26 -3.24 15.58
C HIS A 1 25.31 -4.41 15.33
N TYR A 2 24.01 -4.31 15.69
CA TYR A 2 23.02 -5.35 15.42
C TYR A 2 21.97 -4.77 14.45
N ALA A 3 21.96 -5.24 13.21
CA ALA A 3 21.20 -4.65 12.10
C ALA A 3 20.60 -5.74 11.20
N VAL A 4 19.85 -6.67 11.80
CA VAL A 4 19.18 -7.75 11.07
C VAL A 4 17.89 -7.19 10.43
N PRO A 5 17.76 -7.20 9.09
CA PRO A 5 16.52 -6.78 8.44
C PRO A 5 15.41 -7.80 8.68
N ASN A 6 14.15 -7.37 8.57
CA ASN A 6 12.98 -8.25 8.70
C ASN A 6 12.98 -9.07 10.02
N MET A 7 13.27 -8.44 11.15
CA MET A 7 13.18 -9.07 12.48
C MET A 7 11.84 -9.78 12.75
N PRO A 8 10.67 -9.29 12.27
CA PRO A 8 9.40 -10.03 12.39
C PRO A 8 9.47 -11.45 11.79
N GLY A 9 10.32 -11.68 10.79
CA GLY A 9 10.57 -12.99 10.18
C GLY A 9 11.14 -14.03 11.14
N ALA A 10 11.78 -13.63 12.25
CA ALA A 10 12.23 -14.54 13.30
C ALA A 10 11.08 -15.09 14.17
N THR A 11 9.90 -14.46 14.12
CA THR A 11 8.68 -14.90 14.83
C THR A 11 7.49 -15.04 13.87
N PRO A 12 7.59 -15.90 12.84
CA PRO A 12 6.70 -15.87 11.68
C PRO A 12 5.23 -16.07 12.04
N ARG A 13 4.90 -17.02 12.94
CA ARG A 13 3.50 -17.26 13.36
C ARG A 13 2.86 -16.02 13.97
N THR A 14 3.55 -15.36 14.90
CA THR A 14 3.05 -14.16 15.58
C THR A 14 2.94 -12.99 14.60
N SER A 15 3.98 -12.76 13.80
CA SER A 15 4.04 -11.68 12.81
C SER A 15 2.96 -11.81 11.73
N THR A 16 2.72 -13.02 11.22
CA THR A 16 1.64 -13.27 10.26
C THR A 16 0.28 -12.95 10.85
N MET A 17 -0.01 -13.41 12.07
CA MET A 17 -1.29 -13.10 12.73
C MET A 17 -1.48 -11.60 12.95
N ALA A 18 -0.43 -10.90 13.40
CA ALA A 18 -0.47 -9.46 13.60
C ALA A 18 -0.67 -8.69 12.28
N LEU A 19 0.09 -9.04 11.23
CA LEU A 19 -0.02 -8.43 9.92
C LEU A 19 -1.40 -8.67 9.29
N ALA A 20 -1.89 -9.91 9.33
CA ALA A 20 -3.22 -10.26 8.81
C ALA A 20 -4.31 -9.46 9.54
N LYS A 21 -4.29 -9.41 10.87
CA LYS A 21 -5.27 -8.65 11.65
C LYS A 21 -5.29 -7.16 11.29
N GLY A 22 -4.13 -6.57 11.02
CA GLY A 22 -4.02 -5.17 10.61
C GLY A 22 -4.50 -4.89 9.18
N ASN A 23 -4.53 -5.90 8.30
CA ASN A 23 -4.76 -5.70 6.86
C ASN A 23 -6.05 -6.33 6.32
N ILE A 24 -6.62 -7.31 7.01
CA ILE A 24 -7.72 -8.13 6.45
C ILE A 24 -8.92 -7.31 6.00
N GLU A 25 -9.23 -6.25 6.74
CA GLU A 25 -10.32 -5.33 6.45
C GLU A 25 -10.12 -4.53 5.15
N TYR A 26 -8.88 -4.22 4.79
CA TYR A 26 -8.54 -3.53 3.55
C TYR A 26 -8.57 -4.49 2.37
N LEU A 27 -8.03 -5.70 2.55
CA LEU A 27 -8.03 -6.75 1.54
C LEU A 27 -9.46 -7.16 1.16
N LEU A 28 -10.35 -7.30 2.14
CA LEU A 28 -11.75 -7.63 1.90
C LEU A 28 -12.49 -6.53 1.13
N ALA A 29 -12.21 -5.25 1.40
CA ALA A 29 -12.82 -4.14 0.65
C ALA A 29 -12.40 -4.17 -0.82
N ILE A 30 -11.09 -4.31 -1.09
CA ILE A 30 -10.56 -4.40 -2.46
C ILE A 30 -11.14 -5.62 -3.19
N ALA A 31 -11.22 -6.77 -2.52
CA ALA A 31 -11.72 -8.00 -3.11
C ALA A 31 -13.21 -7.94 -3.47
N LYS A 32 -14.02 -7.21 -2.70
CA LYS A 32 -15.47 -7.08 -2.92
C LYS A 32 -15.81 -6.00 -3.94
N ASP A 33 -15.18 -4.84 -3.81
CA ASP A 33 -15.64 -3.62 -4.48
C ASP A 33 -14.73 -3.20 -5.65
N GLY A 34 -13.54 -3.81 -5.75
CA GLY A 34 -12.46 -3.31 -6.60
C GLY A 34 -11.70 -2.14 -5.94
N LEU A 35 -10.53 -1.78 -6.48
CA LEU A 35 -9.65 -0.81 -5.85
C LEU A 35 -10.27 0.59 -5.78
N GLU A 36 -10.84 1.06 -6.90
CA GLU A 36 -11.40 2.41 -7.03
C GLU A 36 -12.55 2.63 -6.06
N ASN A 37 -13.50 1.70 -6.01
CA ASN A 37 -14.61 1.77 -5.06
C ASN A 37 -14.13 1.57 -3.62
N ALA A 38 -13.18 0.65 -3.37
CA ALA A 38 -12.66 0.43 -2.02
C ALA A 38 -12.00 1.70 -1.45
N ILE A 39 -11.33 2.50 -2.27
CA ILE A 39 -10.76 3.79 -1.85
C ILE A 39 -11.84 4.77 -1.40
N GLN A 40 -13.00 4.81 -2.06
CA GLN A 40 -14.11 5.70 -1.68
C GLN A 40 -14.63 5.36 -0.27
N HIS A 41 -14.74 4.07 0.04
CA HIS A 41 -15.23 3.60 1.34
C HIS A 41 -14.15 3.56 2.43
N LYS A 42 -12.88 3.39 2.04
CA LYS A 42 -11.70 3.38 2.93
C LYS A 42 -10.61 4.31 2.39
N PRO A 43 -10.71 5.63 2.65
CA PRO A 43 -9.77 6.63 2.13
C PRO A 43 -8.29 6.36 2.47
N ALA A 44 -8.02 5.65 3.57
CA ALA A 44 -6.66 5.21 3.94
C ALA A 44 -5.99 4.30 2.89
N LEU A 45 -6.76 3.62 2.03
CA LEU A 45 -6.19 2.85 0.93
C LEU A 45 -5.44 3.73 -0.07
N ALA A 46 -5.95 4.95 -0.34
CA ALA A 46 -5.35 5.87 -1.29
C ALA A 46 -3.90 6.22 -0.90
N THR A 47 -3.60 6.33 0.39
CA THR A 47 -2.25 6.69 0.87
C THR A 47 -1.24 5.55 0.67
N GLY A 48 -1.69 4.32 0.43
CA GLY A 48 -0.84 3.17 0.18
C GLY A 48 -0.52 2.94 -1.30
N ILE A 49 -1.12 3.70 -2.22
CA ILE A 49 -0.94 3.50 -3.66
C ILE A 49 0.34 4.17 -4.12
N ASN A 50 1.29 3.37 -4.57
CA ASN A 50 2.55 3.84 -5.10
C ASN A 50 2.52 3.99 -6.63
N ILE A 51 1.88 3.05 -7.31
CA ILE A 51 1.77 2.99 -8.78
C ILE A 51 0.34 2.65 -9.13
N TYR A 52 -0.23 3.37 -10.10
CA TYR A 52 -1.56 3.12 -10.64
C TYR A 52 -1.55 3.28 -12.15
N LYS A 53 -2.00 2.24 -12.88
CA LYS A 53 -2.06 2.21 -14.35
C LYS A 53 -0.75 2.69 -15.03
N GLY A 54 0.40 2.24 -14.52
CA GLY A 54 1.73 2.59 -15.06
C GLY A 54 2.26 3.97 -14.66
N THR A 55 1.52 4.74 -13.85
CA THR A 55 1.96 6.04 -13.35
C THR A 55 2.37 5.94 -11.88
N ILE A 56 3.52 6.51 -11.51
CA ILE A 56 3.90 6.68 -10.11
C ILE A 56 2.97 7.73 -9.49
N THR A 57 2.32 7.37 -8.39
CA THR A 57 1.34 8.22 -7.69
C THR A 57 1.80 8.68 -6.31
N TYR A 58 2.89 8.09 -5.81
CA TYR A 58 3.53 8.48 -4.57
C TYR A 58 4.77 9.35 -4.85
N GLU A 59 4.70 10.62 -4.46
CA GLU A 59 5.71 11.63 -4.71
C GLU A 59 7.12 11.18 -4.29
N ASN A 60 7.28 10.66 -3.07
CA ASN A 60 8.59 10.26 -2.56
C ASN A 60 9.23 9.13 -3.40
N LEU A 61 8.43 8.23 -3.99
CA LEU A 61 8.95 7.19 -4.88
C LEU A 61 9.47 7.80 -6.18
N GLY A 62 8.72 8.75 -6.77
CA GLY A 62 9.14 9.48 -7.96
C GLY A 62 10.44 10.25 -7.74
N ILE A 63 10.52 11.00 -6.63
CA ILE A 63 11.72 11.76 -6.25
C ILE A 63 12.92 10.83 -6.04
N THR A 64 12.74 9.73 -5.30
CA THR A 64 13.84 8.82 -4.96
C THR A 64 14.42 8.12 -6.20
N LEU A 65 13.59 7.86 -7.20
CA LEU A 65 13.99 7.16 -8.42
C LEU A 65 14.26 8.10 -9.61
N GLU A 66 14.12 9.41 -9.43
CA GLU A 66 14.22 10.42 -10.50
C GLU A 66 13.25 10.15 -11.68
N LEU A 67 12.02 9.75 -11.35
CA LEU A 67 10.97 9.43 -12.32
C LEU A 67 9.77 10.36 -12.18
N ASP A 68 9.06 10.57 -13.30
CA ASP A 68 7.82 11.35 -13.32
C ASP A 68 6.77 10.74 -12.40
N TYR A 69 6.09 11.60 -11.64
CA TYR A 69 4.96 11.22 -10.80
C TYR A 69 3.75 12.12 -11.08
N LYS A 70 2.56 11.60 -10.81
CA LYS A 70 1.31 12.39 -10.80
C LYS A 70 0.47 12.01 -9.59
N PRO A 71 -0.07 12.97 -8.83
CA PRO A 71 -0.93 12.67 -7.69
C PRO A 71 -2.04 11.68 -8.05
N LEU A 72 -2.31 10.71 -7.17
CA LEU A 72 -3.34 9.68 -7.41
C LEU A 72 -4.68 10.26 -7.87
N LYS A 73 -5.10 11.41 -7.30
CA LYS A 73 -6.35 12.08 -7.64
C LYS A 73 -6.46 12.52 -9.11
N GLU A 74 -5.34 12.73 -9.80
CA GLU A 74 -5.32 13.16 -11.21
C GLU A 74 -5.44 11.97 -12.18
N VAL A 75 -5.14 10.76 -11.72
CA VAL A 75 -5.14 9.54 -12.54
C VAL A 75 -6.28 8.58 -12.19
N LEU A 76 -6.91 8.77 -11.03
CA LEU A 76 -8.08 8.02 -10.60
C LEU A 76 -9.30 8.53 -11.40
N ILE A 77 -9.95 7.61 -12.12
CA ILE A 77 -11.14 7.88 -12.96
C ILE A 77 -12.40 7.76 -12.10
#